data_AF-A0A958D900-F1
#
_entry.id   AF-A0A958D900-F1
#
_cell.length_a   1.000
_cell.length_b   1.000
_cell.length_c   1.000
_cell.angle_alpha   90.00
_cell.angle_beta   90.00
_cell.angle_gamma   90.00
#
_symmetry.space_group_name_H-M   'P 1'
#
loop_
_entity.id
_entity.type
_entity.pdbx_description
1 polymer ?
#
loop_
_entity_poly.entity_id
_entity_poly.type
_entity_poly.pdbx_seq_one_letter_code
_entity_poly.pdbx_strand_id
1 'polypeptide(L)'
;MTQHIYWDAPLWEVLLLGIFGLALMAWLLGRAVRRTRLSAALAAIEPTLNEQPLFFFDWERGVIALNDGAERVMDVLRTAQGPPFPLDVLADALHEAQEENRVVYHEGWPDAGSNLVAAPVASQVGGTSIGVLAMIVPEPPLALLEGRVDEPAASSPDWIEIGATLRLQRQRPVVRVQRIDPQIAGQAAVAWQENQLSPTEDALLRYLLEHANEVHAAEALFSAVWIEDEVDTLGLRPDQRDRLRRLVFQLRQHVEPNPSVPRYVCTAHGMGYVLYADEEGGAS
;
A
#
# COMPACT_ATOMS: atom_id res chain seq x y z
N MET A 1 -35.52 42.01 -63.98
CA MET A 1 -36.08 40.64 -63.87
C MET A 1 -35.65 40.07 -62.53
N THR A 2 -36.51 40.20 -61.53
CA THR A 2 -36.28 39.72 -60.16
C THR A 2 -36.67 38.25 -60.09
N GLN A 3 -35.67 37.38 -60.03
CA GLN A 3 -35.86 35.94 -59.96
C GLN A 3 -36.05 35.55 -58.49
N HIS A 4 -37.31 35.39 -58.06
CA HIS A 4 -37.62 34.80 -56.76
C HIS A 4 -37.27 33.31 -56.82
N ILE A 5 -36.15 32.93 -56.21
CA ILE A 5 -35.76 31.53 -56.01
C ILE A 5 -36.68 30.97 -54.92
N TYR A 6 -37.72 30.25 -55.33
CA TYR A 6 -38.59 29.51 -54.43
C TYR A 6 -37.84 28.27 -53.95
N TRP A 7 -37.34 28.28 -52.72
CA TRP A 7 -36.85 27.08 -52.05
C TRP A 7 -38.05 26.26 -51.57
N ASP A 8 -38.71 25.56 -52.48
CA ASP A 8 -39.63 24.48 -52.12
C ASP A 8 -38.81 23.27 -51.68
N ALA A 9 -38.15 23.37 -50.53
CA ALA A 9 -37.71 22.17 -49.82
C ALA A 9 -39.01 21.46 -49.42
N PRO A 10 -39.34 20.32 -50.03
CA PRO A 10 -40.61 19.69 -49.78
C PRO A 10 -40.67 19.32 -48.30
N LEU A 11 -41.80 19.63 -47.67
CA LEU A 11 -41.96 19.58 -46.21
C LEU A 11 -41.50 18.26 -45.57
N TRP A 12 -41.59 17.16 -46.32
CA TRP A 12 -41.12 15.84 -45.91
C TRP A 12 -39.60 15.72 -45.79
N GLU A 13 -38.80 16.43 -46.60
CA GLU A 13 -37.33 16.44 -46.49
C GLU A 13 -36.87 17.16 -45.21
N VAL A 14 -37.48 18.31 -44.91
CA VAL A 14 -37.20 19.05 -43.67
C VAL A 14 -37.60 18.22 -42.44
N LEU A 15 -38.72 17.51 -42.53
CA LEU A 15 -39.20 16.63 -41.48
C LEU A 15 -38.28 15.41 -41.28
N LEU A 16 -37.77 14.82 -42.37
CA LEU A 16 -36.78 13.74 -42.31
C LEU A 16 -35.46 14.19 -41.67
N LEU A 17 -34.94 15.36 -42.04
CA LEU A 17 -33.75 15.95 -41.42
C LEU A 17 -33.95 16.21 -39.92
N GLY A 18 -35.12 16.71 -39.53
CA GLY A 18 -35.50 16.90 -38.13
C GLY A 18 -35.57 15.59 -37.34
N ILE A 19 -36.21 14.56 -37.90
CA ILE A 19 -36.29 13.23 -37.28
C ILE A 19 -34.90 12.60 -37.16
N PHE A 20 -34.08 12.68 -38.21
CA PHE A 20 -32.72 12.13 -38.18
C PHE A 20 -31.84 12.83 -37.15
N GLY A 21 -31.93 14.16 -37.04
CA GLY A 21 -31.25 14.94 -36.01
C GLY A 21 -31.70 14.56 -34.60
N LEU A 22 -33.00 14.39 -34.37
CA LEU A 22 -33.56 13.94 -33.08
C LEU A 22 -33.13 12.50 -32.74
N ALA A 23 -33.13 11.60 -33.70
CA ALA A 23 -32.67 10.23 -33.52
C ALA A 23 -31.17 10.17 -33.21
N LEU A 24 -30.36 10.95 -33.92
CA LEU A 24 -28.93 11.07 -33.66
C LEU A 24 -28.67 11.69 -32.28
N MET A 25 -29.41 12.74 -31.92
CA MET A 25 -29.29 13.37 -30.60
C MET A 25 -29.72 12.41 -29.49
N ALA A 26 -30.81 11.66 -29.65
CA ALA A 26 -31.24 10.63 -28.71
C ALA A 26 -30.22 9.48 -28.62
N TRP A 27 -29.59 9.09 -29.73
CA TRP A 27 -28.54 8.08 -29.76
C TRP A 27 -27.26 8.58 -29.05
N LEU A 28 -26.84 9.81 -29.31
CA LEU A 28 -25.70 10.44 -28.65
C LEU A 28 -25.98 10.65 -27.15
N LEU A 29 -27.20 11.04 -26.78
CA LEU A 29 -27.61 11.18 -25.38
C LEU A 29 -27.63 9.81 -24.70
N GLY A 30 -28.17 8.78 -25.35
CA GLY A 30 -28.13 7.40 -24.86
C GLY A 30 -26.71 6.86 -24.73
N ARG A 31 -25.81 7.22 -25.65
CA ARG A 31 -24.39 6.86 -25.60
C ARG A 31 -23.63 7.62 -24.52
N ALA A 32 -23.91 8.90 -24.32
CA ALA A 32 -23.32 9.72 -23.26
C ALA A 32 -23.82 9.31 -21.87
N VAL A 33 -25.07 8.84 -21.77
CA VAL A 33 -25.66 8.29 -20.55
C VAL A 33 -25.16 6.87 -20.26
N ARG A 34 -24.74 6.11 -21.29
CA ARG A 34 -23.93 4.89 -21.11
C ARG A 34 -22.50 5.24 -20.70
N ARG A 35 -22.34 5.96 -19.58
CA ARG A 35 -21.08 5.93 -18.84
C ARG A 35 -20.86 4.49 -18.42
N THR A 36 -19.78 3.89 -18.89
CA THR A 36 -19.28 2.60 -18.37
C THR A 36 -19.16 2.78 -16.86
N ARG A 37 -20.02 2.10 -16.10
CA ARG A 37 -19.97 2.14 -14.63
C ARG A 37 -18.59 1.67 -14.20
N LEU A 38 -18.03 2.27 -13.15
CA LEU A 38 -16.76 1.84 -12.56
C LEU A 38 -16.80 0.35 -12.20
N SER A 39 -17.96 -0.16 -11.75
CA SER A 39 -18.20 -1.59 -11.54
C SER A 39 -17.94 -2.44 -12.78
N ALA A 40 -18.38 -2.00 -13.96
CA ALA A 40 -18.16 -2.71 -15.22
C ALA A 40 -16.69 -2.72 -15.66
N ALA A 41 -15.93 -1.67 -15.32
CA ALA A 41 -14.49 -1.61 -15.58
C ALA A 41 -13.71 -2.50 -14.59
N LEU A 42 -14.05 -2.47 -13.31
CA LEU A 42 -13.44 -3.32 -12.28
C LEU A 42 -13.70 -4.80 -12.55
N ALA A 43 -14.94 -5.17 -12.89
CA ALA A 43 -15.30 -6.54 -13.25
C ALA A 43 -14.56 -7.07 -14.49
N ALA A 44 -14.19 -6.18 -15.41
CA ALA A 44 -13.42 -6.55 -16.60
C ALA A 44 -11.93 -6.81 -16.30
N ILE A 45 -11.40 -6.23 -15.22
CA ILE A 45 -10.02 -6.45 -14.76
C ILE A 45 -9.97 -7.75 -13.94
N GLU A 46 -10.81 -7.84 -12.91
CA GLU A 46 -10.89 -9.00 -12.04
C GLU A 46 -12.32 -9.10 -11.47
N PRO A 47 -13.05 -10.21 -11.68
CA PRO A 47 -14.45 -10.33 -11.27
C PRO A 47 -14.65 -10.21 -9.75
N THR A 48 -13.66 -10.65 -8.96
CA THR A 48 -13.72 -10.59 -7.48
C THR A 48 -13.72 -9.14 -6.96
N LEU A 49 -13.11 -8.20 -7.69
CA LEU A 49 -13.12 -6.78 -7.35
C LEU A 49 -14.50 -6.14 -7.52
N ASN A 50 -15.42 -6.74 -8.27
CA ASN A 50 -16.79 -6.26 -8.33
C ASN A 50 -17.64 -6.77 -7.15
N GLU A 51 -17.28 -7.92 -6.59
CA GLU A 51 -17.99 -8.55 -5.48
C GLU A 51 -17.54 -8.01 -4.12
N GLN A 52 -16.24 -7.75 -3.95
CA GLN A 52 -15.67 -7.20 -2.72
C GLN A 52 -16.14 -5.75 -2.52
N PRO A 53 -16.82 -5.38 -1.41
CA PRO A 53 -17.32 -4.02 -1.24
C PRO A 53 -16.19 -2.97 -1.16
N LEU A 54 -16.14 -2.07 -2.15
CA LEU A 54 -15.18 -0.96 -2.22
C LEU A 54 -15.90 0.40 -2.15
N PHE A 55 -15.47 1.23 -1.19
CA PHE A 55 -15.99 2.56 -0.96
C PHE A 55 -14.88 3.58 -1.12
N PHE A 56 -15.20 4.72 -1.72
CA PHE A 56 -14.31 5.87 -1.77
C PHE A 56 -14.94 7.03 -1.04
N PHE A 57 -14.17 7.66 -0.17
CA PHE A 57 -14.58 8.85 0.55
C PHE A 57 -13.88 10.07 -0.02
N ASP A 58 -14.69 11.05 -0.40
CA ASP A 58 -14.27 12.37 -0.83
C ASP A 58 -14.95 13.40 0.07
N TRP A 59 -14.21 14.39 0.54
CA TRP A 59 -14.73 15.44 1.43
C TRP A 59 -15.81 16.30 0.75
N GLU A 60 -15.82 16.41 -0.58
CA GLU A 60 -16.84 17.15 -1.32
C GLU A 60 -18.11 16.34 -1.58
N ARG A 61 -17.96 15.01 -1.73
CA ARG A 61 -19.00 14.12 -2.26
C ARG A 61 -19.50 13.07 -1.28
N GLY A 62 -18.84 12.93 -0.14
CA GLY A 62 -19.11 11.91 0.87
C GLY A 62 -18.68 10.51 0.42
N VAL A 63 -19.34 9.50 0.96
CA VAL A 63 -19.07 8.09 0.65
C VAL A 63 -19.67 7.71 -0.71
N ILE A 64 -18.82 7.22 -1.60
CA ILE A 64 -19.16 6.76 -2.95
C ILE A 64 -18.93 5.26 -3.02
N ALA A 65 -19.96 4.49 -3.39
CA ALA A 65 -19.80 3.08 -3.72
C ALA A 65 -19.10 2.93 -5.09
N LEU A 66 -17.99 2.21 -5.13
CA LEU A 66 -17.19 2.04 -6.36
C LEU A 66 -17.63 0.83 -7.19
N ASN A 67 -18.30 -0.14 -6.58
CA ASN A 67 -18.71 -1.39 -7.21
C ASN A 67 -20.04 -1.92 -6.70
N ASP A 68 -20.53 -2.99 -7.35
CA ASP A 68 -21.82 -3.58 -7.02
C ASP A 68 -21.82 -4.20 -5.61
N GLY A 69 -20.67 -4.68 -5.13
CA GLY A 69 -20.48 -5.13 -3.74
C GLY A 69 -20.75 -4.04 -2.71
N ALA A 70 -20.21 -2.84 -2.92
CA ALA A 70 -20.43 -1.69 -2.04
C ALA A 70 -21.85 -1.15 -2.15
N GLU A 71 -22.45 -1.13 -3.33
CA GLU A 71 -23.86 -0.73 -3.50
C GLU A 71 -24.78 -1.63 -2.66
N ARG A 72 -24.58 -2.96 -2.70
CA ARG A 72 -25.36 -3.90 -1.89
C ARG A 72 -25.22 -3.65 -0.40
N VAL A 73 -24.00 -3.40 0.08
CA VAL A 73 -23.78 -3.11 1.50
C VAL A 73 -24.41 -1.76 1.87
N MET A 74 -24.25 -0.71 1.06
CA MET A 74 -24.92 0.58 1.32
C MET A 74 -26.44 0.44 1.42
N ASP A 75 -27.06 -0.37 0.56
CA ASP A 75 -28.51 -0.60 0.60
C ASP A 75 -28.93 -1.31 1.90
N VAL A 76 -28.14 -2.27 2.37
CA VAL A 76 -28.34 -2.93 3.68
C VAL A 76 -28.17 -1.93 4.82
N LEU A 77 -27.11 -1.11 4.80
CA LEU A 77 -26.84 -0.14 5.88
C LEU A 77 -27.90 0.96 5.94
N ARG A 78 -28.44 1.40 4.78
CA ARG A 78 -29.55 2.38 4.72
C ARG A 78 -30.86 1.81 5.27
N THR A 79 -31.07 0.50 5.15
CA THR A 79 -32.29 -0.17 5.59
C THR A 79 -32.20 -0.73 7.02
N ALA A 80 -30.98 -0.91 7.53
CA ALA A 80 -30.71 -1.33 8.91
C ALA A 80 -31.20 -0.26 9.91
N GLN A 81 -32.17 -0.62 10.74
CA GLN A 81 -32.66 0.21 11.84
C GLN A 81 -32.14 -0.37 13.17
N GLY A 82 -31.06 0.21 13.70
CA GLY A 82 -30.50 -0.16 15.01
C GLY A 82 -29.22 0.62 15.34
N PRO A 83 -29.02 1.09 16.59
CA PRO A 83 -27.80 1.75 17.02
C PRO A 83 -26.68 0.78 17.43
N PRO A 84 -25.38 1.15 17.25
CA PRO A 84 -24.92 2.36 16.58
C PRO A 84 -25.27 2.33 15.09
N PHE A 85 -25.65 3.48 14.53
CA PHE A 85 -26.06 3.55 13.12
C PHE A 85 -24.86 3.09 12.27
N PRO A 86 -25.02 2.05 11.44
CA PRO A 86 -23.87 1.46 10.75
C PRO A 86 -23.11 2.44 9.85
N LEU A 87 -23.77 3.47 9.34
CA LEU A 87 -23.16 4.53 8.54
C LEU A 87 -22.28 5.49 9.35
N ASP A 88 -22.58 5.70 10.63
CA ASP A 88 -21.78 6.58 11.50
C ASP A 88 -20.40 5.95 11.74
N VAL A 89 -20.35 4.63 11.99
CA VAL A 89 -19.10 3.88 12.15
C VAL A 89 -18.24 3.95 10.89
N LEU A 90 -18.86 3.85 9.71
CA LEU A 90 -18.16 4.01 8.44
C LEU A 90 -17.62 5.44 8.28
N ALA A 91 -18.43 6.45 8.57
CA ALA A 91 -18.03 7.85 8.48
C ALA A 91 -16.89 8.18 9.46
N ASP A 92 -16.97 7.68 10.69
CA ASP A 92 -15.97 7.87 11.73
C ASP A 92 -14.64 7.21 11.32
N ALA A 93 -14.66 5.97 10.84
CA ALA A 93 -13.45 5.27 10.38
C ALA A 93 -12.79 5.96 9.18
N LEU A 94 -13.60 6.48 8.25
CA LEU A 94 -13.11 7.25 7.11
C LEU A 94 -12.50 8.59 7.52
N HIS A 95 -13.14 9.28 8.48
CA HIS A 95 -12.66 10.53 9.02
C HIS A 95 -11.36 10.34 9.80
N GLU A 96 -11.29 9.33 10.66
CA GLU A 96 -10.08 8.95 11.41
C GLU A 96 -8.92 8.63 10.47
N ALA A 97 -9.15 7.81 9.44
CA ALA A 97 -8.11 7.46 8.46
C ALA A 97 -7.59 8.69 7.68
N GLN A 98 -8.46 9.67 7.42
CA GLN A 98 -8.10 10.91 6.75
C GLN A 98 -7.32 11.87 7.67
N GLU A 99 -7.79 12.08 8.90
CA GLU A 99 -7.15 13.01 9.84
C GLU A 99 -5.77 12.51 10.28
N GLU A 100 -5.66 11.21 10.55
CA GLU A 100 -4.43 10.61 11.05
C GLU A 100 -3.49 10.15 9.93
N ASN A 101 -3.96 10.21 8.66
CA ASN A 101 -3.23 9.78 7.47
C ASN A 101 -2.59 8.38 7.64
N ARG A 102 -3.35 7.46 8.25
CA ARG A 102 -2.95 6.07 8.51
C ARG A 102 -4.07 5.10 8.13
N VAL A 103 -3.72 3.82 8.01
CA VAL A 103 -4.72 2.77 7.81
C VAL A 103 -5.46 2.53 9.13
N VAL A 104 -6.79 2.58 9.09
CA VAL A 104 -7.68 2.33 10.23
C VAL A 104 -8.39 1.00 10.02
N TYR A 105 -8.48 0.22 11.09
CA TYR A 105 -9.13 -1.08 11.13
C TYR A 105 -10.27 -1.02 12.13
N HIS A 106 -11.49 -1.36 11.69
CA HIS A 106 -12.64 -1.50 12.56
C HIS A 106 -13.18 -2.93 12.47
N GLU A 107 -13.16 -3.62 13.61
CA GLU A 107 -13.60 -5.02 13.70
C GLU A 107 -15.14 -5.12 13.74
N GLY A 108 -15.65 -6.24 13.24
CA GLY A 108 -17.06 -6.61 13.37
C GLY A 108 -18.03 -5.70 12.63
N TRP A 109 -17.61 -5.11 11.51
CA TRP A 109 -18.43 -4.22 10.69
C TRP A 109 -18.42 -4.68 9.22
N PRO A 110 -19.60 -4.76 8.55
CA PRO A 110 -20.93 -4.43 9.06
C PRO A 110 -21.54 -5.51 9.96
N ASP A 111 -20.96 -6.72 9.93
CA ASP A 111 -21.38 -7.88 10.73
C ASP A 111 -20.17 -8.42 11.51
N ALA A 112 -20.43 -9.18 12.57
CA ALA A 112 -19.42 -9.72 13.49
C ALA A 112 -18.34 -10.61 12.86
N GLY A 113 -18.46 -10.99 11.59
CA GLY A 113 -17.47 -11.80 10.84
C GLY A 113 -16.80 -11.03 9.70
N SER A 114 -16.75 -9.70 9.78
CA SER A 114 -16.16 -8.84 8.76
C SER A 114 -15.48 -7.63 9.39
N ASN A 115 -14.40 -7.18 8.77
CA ASN A 115 -13.62 -6.04 9.22
C ASN A 115 -13.65 -4.94 8.15
N LEU A 116 -13.85 -3.71 8.60
CA LEU A 116 -13.71 -2.52 7.78
C LEU A 116 -12.25 -2.06 7.80
N VAL A 117 -11.66 -1.89 6.62
CA VAL A 117 -10.31 -1.36 6.46
C VAL A 117 -10.39 -0.06 5.66
N ALA A 118 -9.91 1.04 6.22
CA ALA A 118 -9.89 2.35 5.58
C ALA A 118 -8.44 2.84 5.41
N ALA A 119 -8.04 3.14 4.18
CA ALA A 119 -6.68 3.56 3.84
C ALA A 119 -6.68 4.88 3.06
N PRO A 120 -5.84 5.88 3.44
CA PRO A 120 -5.75 7.14 2.71
C PRO A 120 -5.14 6.94 1.32
N VAL A 121 -5.70 7.64 0.32
CA VAL A 121 -5.23 7.63 -1.07
C VAL A 121 -4.56 8.98 -1.36
N ALA A 122 -3.23 8.97 -1.44
CA ALA A 122 -2.45 10.17 -1.74
C ALA A 122 -2.37 10.48 -3.24
N SER A 123 -2.47 11.76 -3.61
CA SER A 123 -2.12 12.23 -4.96
C SER A 123 -0.61 12.26 -5.14
N GLN A 124 -0.10 11.69 -6.23
CA GLN A 124 1.29 11.88 -6.65
C GLN A 124 1.57 13.35 -7.08
N VAL A 125 0.52 14.11 -7.38
CA VAL A 125 0.59 15.53 -7.73
C VAL A 125 0.15 16.36 -6.52
N GLY A 126 1.11 16.88 -5.76
CA GLY A 126 0.88 17.89 -4.73
C GLY A 126 0.85 17.40 -3.27
N GLY A 127 1.01 16.10 -3.00
CA GLY A 127 1.11 15.58 -1.62
C GLY A 127 -0.18 15.70 -0.78
N THR A 128 -1.27 16.20 -1.36
CA THR A 128 -2.58 16.25 -0.72
C THR A 128 -3.27 14.90 -0.87
N SER A 129 -3.85 14.39 0.22
CA SER A 129 -4.74 13.22 0.17
C SER A 129 -5.94 13.55 -0.72
N ILE A 130 -6.22 12.70 -1.71
CA ILE A 130 -7.38 12.85 -2.61
C ILE A 130 -8.65 12.33 -1.91
N GLY A 131 -8.50 11.39 -0.97
CA GLY A 131 -9.61 10.78 -0.26
C GLY A 131 -9.18 9.52 0.47
N VAL A 132 -10.16 8.76 0.98
CA VAL A 132 -9.92 7.49 1.69
C VAL A 132 -10.61 6.37 0.94
N LEU A 133 -9.88 5.28 0.69
CA LEU A 133 -10.45 4.05 0.15
C LEU A 133 -10.78 3.12 1.33
N ALA A 134 -12.04 2.74 1.46
CA ALA A 134 -12.46 1.75 2.42
C ALA A 134 -12.92 0.46 1.74
N MET A 135 -12.64 -0.67 2.37
CA MET A 135 -13.02 -1.99 1.90
C MET A 135 -13.46 -2.87 3.06
N ILE A 136 -14.43 -3.74 2.80
CA ILE A 136 -14.85 -4.75 3.77
C ILE A 136 -14.13 -6.05 3.43
N VAL A 137 -13.43 -6.59 4.42
CA VAL A 137 -12.69 -7.84 4.31
C VAL A 137 -13.35 -8.83 5.28
N PRO A 138 -13.66 -10.07 4.86
CA PRO A 138 -14.16 -11.07 5.80
C PRO A 138 -13.13 -11.26 6.92
N GLU A 139 -13.60 -11.36 8.16
CA GLU A 139 -12.74 -11.69 9.28
C GLU A 139 -12.07 -13.04 8.97
N PRO A 140 -10.74 -13.10 8.87
CA PRO A 140 -10.05 -14.38 8.77
C PRO A 140 -10.48 -15.21 9.98
N PRO A 141 -10.89 -16.49 9.81
CA PRO A 141 -11.30 -17.32 10.94
C PRO A 141 -10.21 -17.23 12.01
N LEU A 142 -10.58 -16.96 13.28
CA LEU A 142 -9.70 -16.60 14.41
C LEU A 142 -8.31 -17.28 14.45
N ALA A 143 -8.21 -18.50 13.93
CA ALA A 143 -6.96 -19.21 13.63
C ALA A 143 -5.94 -18.48 12.73
N LEU A 144 -6.35 -17.45 11.97
CA LEU A 144 -5.50 -16.64 11.08
C LEU A 144 -5.13 -15.28 11.69
N LEU A 145 -5.79 -14.86 12.78
CA LEU A 145 -5.57 -13.57 13.44
C LEU A 145 -4.90 -13.70 14.81
N GLU A 146 -5.12 -14.81 15.52
CA GLU A 146 -4.34 -15.15 16.72
C GLU A 146 -3.02 -15.84 16.31
N GLY A 147 -2.17 -15.10 15.62
CA GLY A 147 -0.73 -15.34 15.68
C GLY A 147 -0.24 -15.00 17.08
N ARG A 148 -0.60 -15.82 18.07
CA ARG A 148 0.21 -15.93 19.28
C ARG A 148 1.63 -16.15 18.78
N VAL A 149 2.55 -15.28 19.19
CA VAL A 149 3.99 -15.52 19.04
C VAL A 149 4.34 -16.66 19.98
N ASP A 150 3.77 -17.84 19.74
CA ASP A 150 4.34 -19.09 20.20
C ASP A 150 5.60 -19.27 19.37
N GLU A 151 6.73 -19.42 20.05
CA GLU A 151 7.99 -19.81 19.41
C GLU A 151 7.69 -20.91 18.38
N PRO A 152 7.91 -20.68 17.07
CA PRO A 152 7.97 -21.78 16.14
C PRO A 152 9.33 -22.41 16.39
N ALA A 153 9.34 -23.33 17.35
CA ALA A 153 10.28 -24.42 17.35
C ALA A 153 10.27 -25.05 15.95
N ALA A 154 11.40 -24.85 15.25
CA ALA A 154 11.89 -25.60 14.13
C ALA A 154 11.09 -25.61 12.80
N SER A 155 11.80 -25.14 11.77
CA SER A 155 11.69 -25.56 10.36
C SER A 155 10.60 -24.92 9.48
N SER A 156 10.80 -23.66 9.08
CA SER A 156 10.33 -23.16 7.77
C SER A 156 11.54 -22.95 6.85
N PRO A 157 11.59 -23.55 5.64
CA PRO A 157 12.82 -23.67 4.84
C PRO A 157 13.27 -22.41 4.07
N ASP A 158 12.74 -21.21 4.34
CA ASP A 158 12.99 -20.00 3.53
C ASP A 158 13.50 -18.77 4.29
N TRP A 159 14.11 -18.98 5.46
CA TRP A 159 14.84 -17.94 6.18
C TRP A 159 16.34 -18.04 5.87
N ILE A 160 16.95 -16.92 5.50
CA ILE A 160 18.40 -16.75 5.43
C ILE A 160 18.85 -16.33 6.82
N GLU A 161 19.69 -17.14 7.45
CA GLU A 161 20.34 -16.78 8.71
C GLU A 161 21.52 -15.87 8.40
N ILE A 162 21.46 -14.62 8.86
CA ILE A 162 22.54 -13.64 8.70
C ILE A 162 23.47 -13.70 9.92
N GLY A 163 22.95 -14.10 11.08
CA GLY A 163 23.73 -14.39 12.27
C GLY A 163 22.87 -14.97 13.39
N ALA A 164 23.43 -15.13 14.57
CA ALA A 164 22.76 -15.73 15.73
C ALA A 164 21.46 -14.99 16.14
N THR A 165 21.36 -13.70 15.81
CA THR A 165 20.24 -12.84 16.23
C THR A 165 19.50 -12.17 15.08
N LEU A 166 19.80 -12.49 13.82
CA LEU A 166 19.18 -11.87 12.65
C LEU A 166 18.87 -12.91 11.55
N ARG A 167 17.61 -12.93 11.12
CA ARG A 167 17.12 -13.75 10.00
C ARG A 167 16.37 -12.90 8.99
N LEU A 168 16.52 -13.18 7.71
CA LEU A 168 15.83 -12.51 6.60
C LEU A 168 14.98 -13.51 5.83
N GLN A 169 13.76 -13.13 5.45
CA GLN A 169 12.91 -13.97 4.62
C GLN A 169 13.33 -13.88 3.14
N ARG A 170 13.46 -15.03 2.45
CA ARG A 170 13.92 -15.06 1.04
C ARG A 170 12.98 -14.30 0.09
N GLN A 171 11.69 -14.50 0.23
CA GLN A 171 10.66 -14.05 -0.74
C GLN A 171 9.89 -12.80 -0.30
N ARG A 172 10.12 -12.29 0.92
CA ARG A 172 9.41 -11.13 1.46
C ARG A 172 10.39 -10.19 2.16
N PRO A 173 10.11 -8.88 2.19
CA PRO A 173 10.92 -7.89 2.90
C PRO A 173 10.63 -7.94 4.41
N VAL A 174 10.85 -9.09 5.04
CA VAL A 174 10.61 -9.30 6.48
C VAL A 174 11.87 -9.83 7.13
N VAL A 175 12.25 -9.23 8.25
CA VAL A 175 13.39 -9.65 9.08
C VAL A 175 12.94 -10.03 10.47
N ARG A 176 13.62 -11.02 11.07
CA ARG A 176 13.51 -11.34 12.49
C ARG A 176 14.78 -10.95 13.19
N VAL A 177 14.65 -10.16 14.25
CA VAL A 177 15.78 -9.73 15.08
C VAL A 177 15.52 -10.11 16.53
N GLN A 178 16.53 -10.67 17.19
CA GLN A 178 16.47 -10.98 18.61
C GLN A 178 16.77 -9.72 19.43
N ARG A 179 15.83 -9.27 20.26
CA ARG A 179 15.99 -8.10 21.16
C ARG A 179 15.62 -8.43 22.58
N ILE A 180 16.17 -7.66 23.51
CA ILE A 180 15.77 -7.71 24.92
C ILE A 180 14.41 -7.04 25.02
N ASP A 181 13.39 -7.81 25.42
CA ASP A 181 12.04 -7.28 25.59
C ASP A 181 11.94 -6.52 26.93
N PRO A 182 11.65 -5.21 26.93
CA PRO A 182 11.50 -4.44 28.16
C PRO A 182 10.22 -4.77 28.94
N GLN A 183 9.24 -5.45 28.35
CA GLN A 183 7.95 -5.77 28.99
C GLN A 183 8.00 -7.05 29.84
N ILE A 184 9.00 -7.92 29.65
CA ILE A 184 9.18 -9.12 30.45
C ILE A 184 10.03 -8.77 31.68
N ALA A 185 9.36 -8.39 32.77
CA ALA A 185 9.99 -8.09 34.05
C ALA A 185 10.55 -9.36 34.72
N GLY A 186 11.77 -9.73 34.35
CA GLY A 186 12.53 -10.84 34.93
C GLY A 186 13.67 -11.25 33.99
N GLN A 187 14.91 -11.16 34.48
CA GLN A 187 16.17 -11.58 33.82
C GLN A 187 16.11 -11.80 32.29
N ALA A 188 16.36 -10.72 31.53
CA ALA A 188 16.80 -10.75 30.13
C ALA A 188 16.08 -11.79 29.24
N ALA A 189 14.75 -11.73 29.15
CA ALA A 189 14.03 -12.49 28.14
C ALA A 189 14.34 -11.90 26.75
N VAL A 190 15.19 -12.60 26.01
CA VAL A 190 15.55 -12.27 24.65
C VAL A 190 14.46 -12.84 23.73
N ALA A 191 13.71 -11.98 23.05
CA ALA A 191 12.58 -12.36 22.20
C ALA A 191 12.89 -12.06 20.72
N TRP A 192 12.34 -12.88 19.82
CA TRP A 192 12.38 -12.60 18.38
C TRP A 192 11.30 -11.59 18.02
N GLN A 193 11.68 -10.48 17.40
CA GLN A 193 10.79 -9.46 16.86
C GLN A 193 10.82 -9.52 15.33
N GLU A 194 9.65 -9.57 14.71
CA GLU A 194 9.53 -9.46 13.24
C GLU A 194 9.35 -8.00 12.85
N ASN A 195 10.15 -7.52 11.90
CA ASN A 195 10.03 -6.18 11.33
C ASN A 195 9.85 -6.28 9.82
N GLN A 196 8.90 -5.51 9.29
CA GLN A 196 8.72 -5.35 7.84
C GLN A 196 9.61 -4.21 7.33
N LEU A 197 10.36 -4.46 6.27
CA LEU A 197 11.26 -3.50 5.65
C LEU A 197 10.58 -2.74 4.51
N SER A 198 10.93 -1.46 4.37
CA SER A 198 10.64 -0.69 3.16
C SER A 198 11.34 -1.30 1.93
N PRO A 199 10.81 -1.14 0.70
CA PRO A 199 11.48 -1.63 -0.51
C PRO A 199 12.95 -1.19 -0.63
N THR A 200 13.27 0.04 -0.24
CA THR A 200 14.66 0.55 -0.27
C THR A 200 15.54 -0.06 0.82
N GLU A 201 14.97 -0.39 1.97
CA GLU A 201 15.69 -1.03 3.08
C GLU A 201 16.01 -2.50 2.74
N ASP A 202 15.03 -3.22 2.19
CA ASP A 202 15.20 -4.59 1.73
C ASP A 202 16.23 -4.68 0.59
N ALA A 203 16.17 -3.75 -0.38
CA ALA A 203 17.17 -3.66 -1.44
C ALA A 203 18.59 -3.43 -0.90
N LEU A 204 18.76 -2.49 0.05
CA LEU A 204 20.05 -2.22 0.68
C LEU A 204 20.56 -3.44 1.44
N LEU A 205 19.70 -4.08 2.24
CA LEU A 205 20.08 -5.24 3.04
C LEU A 205 20.48 -6.42 2.16
N ARG A 206 19.71 -6.71 1.09
CA ARG A 206 20.00 -7.80 0.16
C ARG A 206 21.29 -7.56 -0.61
N TYR A 207 21.51 -6.35 -1.09
CA TYR A 207 22.76 -5.98 -1.76
C TYR A 207 23.96 -6.19 -0.82
N LEU A 208 23.86 -5.69 0.41
CA LEU A 208 24.91 -5.90 1.41
C LEU A 208 25.09 -7.37 1.80
N LEU A 209 24.04 -8.18 1.73
CA LEU A 209 24.08 -9.60 2.03
C LEU A 209 24.73 -10.42 0.90
N GLU A 210 24.46 -10.07 -0.36
CA GLU A 210 25.14 -10.64 -1.52
C GLU A 210 26.64 -10.39 -1.49
N HIS A 211 27.06 -9.28 -0.87
CA HIS A 211 28.45 -8.91 -0.65
C HIS A 211 28.82 -8.86 0.85
N ALA A 212 28.34 -9.84 1.62
CA ALA A 212 28.62 -9.90 3.04
C ALA A 212 30.13 -9.90 3.32
N ASN A 213 30.52 -9.22 4.40
CA ASN A 213 31.90 -9.03 4.85
C ASN A 213 32.78 -8.18 3.93
N GLU A 214 32.24 -7.58 2.87
CA GLU A 214 32.94 -6.65 1.99
C GLU A 214 32.58 -5.19 2.31
N VAL A 215 33.55 -4.28 2.19
CA VAL A 215 33.30 -2.85 2.39
C VAL A 215 32.85 -2.24 1.07
N HIS A 216 31.61 -1.75 1.04
CA HIS A 216 31.06 -1.08 -0.13
C HIS A 216 31.08 0.44 0.03
N ALA A 217 31.56 1.10 -1.02
CA ALA A 217 31.53 2.55 -1.14
C ALA A 217 30.11 3.10 -1.05
N ALA A 218 29.95 4.27 -0.45
CA ALA A 218 28.64 4.92 -0.32
C ALA A 218 27.99 5.16 -1.69
N GLU A 219 28.80 5.52 -2.69
CA GLU A 219 28.43 5.71 -4.08
C GLU A 219 27.83 4.43 -4.67
N ALA A 220 28.50 3.30 -4.49
CA ALA A 220 28.06 2.00 -5.01
C ALA A 220 26.75 1.55 -4.36
N LEU A 221 26.62 1.73 -3.04
CA LEU A 221 25.40 1.42 -2.31
C LEU A 221 24.23 2.30 -2.75
N PHE A 222 24.49 3.59 -2.97
CA PHE A 222 23.46 4.52 -3.41
C PHE A 222 22.95 4.16 -4.81
N SER A 223 23.84 3.87 -5.76
CA SER A 223 23.47 3.46 -7.12
C SER A 223 22.74 2.11 -7.15
N ALA A 224 23.07 1.19 -6.24
CA ALA A 224 22.39 -0.10 -6.13
C ALA A 224 20.93 0.03 -5.64
N VAL A 225 20.66 0.99 -4.74
CA VAL A 225 19.33 1.19 -4.16
C VAL A 225 18.47 2.15 -4.99
N TRP A 226 19.07 3.19 -5.55
CA TRP A 226 18.39 4.21 -6.36
C TRP A 226 18.95 4.26 -7.78
N ILE A 227 18.60 3.24 -8.59
CA ILE A 227 19.10 3.06 -9.96
C ILE A 227 18.77 4.27 -10.86
N GLU A 228 17.67 4.96 -10.59
CA GLU A 228 17.21 6.13 -11.37
C GLU A 228 17.92 7.44 -10.99
N ASP A 229 18.59 7.50 -9.83
CA ASP A 229 19.29 8.72 -9.37
C ASP A 229 20.76 8.70 -9.82
N GLU A 230 21.12 9.63 -10.70
CA GLU A 230 22.51 9.76 -11.16
C GLU A 230 23.48 10.14 -10.02
N VAL A 231 24.59 9.41 -9.95
CA VAL A 231 25.75 9.74 -9.10
C VAL A 231 26.75 10.51 -9.96
N ASP A 232 27.18 11.68 -9.49
CA ASP A 232 28.13 12.53 -10.20
C ASP A 232 29.50 11.84 -10.29
N THR A 233 30.29 12.21 -11.30
CA THR A 233 31.69 11.77 -11.48
C THR A 233 32.56 12.19 -10.28
N LEU A 234 32.15 13.23 -9.56
CA LEU A 234 32.80 13.72 -8.33
C LEU A 234 32.35 12.98 -7.05
N GLY A 235 31.47 11.99 -7.14
CA GLY A 235 30.92 11.22 -6.02
C GLY A 235 29.54 11.70 -5.57
N LEU A 236 29.11 11.27 -4.38
CA LEU A 236 27.77 11.61 -3.87
C LEU A 236 27.66 13.07 -3.44
N ARG A 237 26.57 13.73 -3.85
CA ARG A 237 26.20 15.05 -3.35
C ARG A 237 25.80 15.01 -1.86
N PRO A 238 25.88 16.12 -1.11
CA PRO A 238 25.54 16.14 0.32
C PRO A 238 24.12 15.62 0.63
N ASP A 239 23.13 15.95 -0.20
CA ASP A 239 21.74 15.48 -0.09
C ASP A 239 21.63 13.96 -0.26
N GLN A 240 22.36 13.38 -1.22
CA GLN A 240 22.38 11.94 -1.49
C GLN A 240 23.07 11.18 -0.33
N ARG A 241 24.17 11.72 0.20
CA ARG A 241 24.86 11.17 1.38
C ARG A 241 23.94 11.14 2.60
N ASP A 242 23.19 12.20 2.82
CA ASP A 242 22.27 12.28 3.95
C ASP A 242 21.07 11.34 3.78
N ARG A 243 20.59 11.14 2.55
CA ARG A 243 19.57 10.13 2.24
C ARG A 243 20.06 8.72 2.54
N LEU A 244 21.27 8.35 2.11
CA LEU A 244 21.88 7.06 2.41
C LEU A 244 22.05 6.86 3.92
N ARG A 245 22.53 7.88 4.64
CA ARG A 245 22.68 7.84 6.11
C ARG A 245 21.34 7.61 6.82
N ARG A 246 20.28 8.27 6.38
CA ARG A 246 18.92 8.06 6.90
C ARG A 246 18.44 6.63 6.64
N LEU A 247 18.65 6.11 5.43
CA LEU A 247 18.28 4.74 5.09
C LEU A 247 19.03 3.72 5.95
N VAL A 248 20.35 3.88 6.11
CA VAL A 248 21.15 3.01 7.00
C VAL A 248 20.69 3.11 8.45
N PHE A 249 20.34 4.31 8.91
CA PHE A 249 19.81 4.50 10.26
C PHE A 249 18.47 3.77 10.46
N GLN A 250 17.52 3.88 9.52
CA GLN A 250 16.26 3.16 9.56
C GLN A 250 16.46 1.65 9.48
N LEU A 251 17.33 1.18 8.57
CA LEU A 251 17.67 -0.22 8.46
C LEU A 251 18.20 -0.77 9.79
N ARG A 252 19.11 -0.07 10.46
CA ARG A 252 19.63 -0.46 11.79
C ARG A 252 18.52 -0.56 12.83
N GLN A 253 17.53 0.31 12.79
CA GLN A 253 16.38 0.22 13.69
C GLN A 253 15.57 -1.05 13.51
N HIS A 254 15.59 -1.67 12.34
CA HIS A 254 14.87 -2.92 12.05
C HIS A 254 15.74 -4.17 12.19
N VAL A 255 17.04 -4.12 11.86
CA VAL A 255 17.91 -5.32 11.80
C VAL A 255 18.84 -5.49 13.01
N GLU A 256 19.16 -4.44 13.75
CA GLU A 256 20.13 -4.53 14.84
C GLU A 256 19.48 -4.92 16.16
N PRO A 257 20.04 -5.85 16.95
CA PRO A 257 19.57 -6.13 18.30
C PRO A 257 19.51 -4.88 19.18
N ASN A 258 20.48 -3.98 18.99
CA ASN A 258 20.52 -2.65 19.58
C ASN A 258 20.97 -1.63 18.52
N PRO A 259 20.09 -0.73 18.05
CA PRO A 259 20.43 0.25 17.01
C PRO A 259 21.56 1.21 17.39
N SER A 260 21.80 1.43 18.70
CA SER A 260 22.87 2.28 19.21
C SER A 260 24.24 1.59 19.18
N VAL A 261 24.29 0.26 19.07
CA VAL A 261 25.50 -0.56 19.02
C VAL A 261 25.39 -1.52 17.82
N PRO A 262 25.60 -1.03 16.59
CA PRO A 262 25.41 -1.83 15.39
C PRO A 262 26.43 -2.97 15.33
N ARG A 263 25.93 -4.20 15.14
CA ARG A 263 26.72 -5.43 14.98
C ARG A 263 26.74 -5.88 13.53
N TYR A 264 25.60 -5.80 12.84
CA TYR A 264 25.46 -6.30 11.48
C TYR A 264 25.88 -5.23 10.46
N VAL A 265 25.23 -4.07 10.46
CA VAL A 265 25.47 -3.00 9.48
C VAL A 265 26.44 -1.97 10.07
N CYS A 266 27.73 -2.15 9.80
CA CYS A 266 28.81 -1.33 10.34
C CYS A 266 29.25 -0.22 9.38
N THR A 267 29.72 0.89 9.95
CA THR A 267 30.27 2.01 9.16
C THR A 267 31.79 1.91 9.09
N ALA A 268 32.31 1.70 7.88
CA ALA A 268 33.73 1.79 7.60
C ALA A 268 34.09 3.26 7.36
N HIS A 269 34.68 3.91 8.37
CA HIS A 269 34.94 5.35 8.36
C HIS A 269 35.74 5.77 7.12
N GLY A 270 35.16 6.67 6.32
CA GLY A 270 35.78 7.19 5.09
C GLY A 270 35.73 6.24 3.89
N MET A 271 35.22 5.02 4.05
CA MET A 271 35.15 4.02 2.98
C MET A 271 33.72 3.60 2.64
N GLY A 272 32.78 3.58 3.59
CA GLY A 272 31.36 3.28 3.33
C GLY A 272 30.73 2.40 4.40
N TYR A 273 30.03 1.34 3.96
CA TYR A 273 29.30 0.43 4.85
C TYR A 273 29.62 -1.03 4.54
N VAL A 274 29.50 -1.88 5.56
CA VAL A 274 29.73 -3.32 5.48
C VAL A 274 28.65 -4.03 6.29
N LEU A 275 28.20 -5.18 5.79
CA LEU A 275 27.37 -6.11 6.56
C LEU A 275 28.25 -7.25 7.03
N TYR A 276 28.32 -7.47 8.34
CA TYR A 276 28.94 -8.66 8.91
C TYR A 276 27.87 -9.72 9.13
N ALA A 277 27.94 -10.81 8.38
CA ALA A 277 27.16 -12.00 8.68
C ALA A 277 27.97 -12.84 9.67
N ASP A 278 27.40 -13.16 10.83
CA ASP A 278 28.09 -14.01 11.81
C ASP A 278 28.05 -15.46 11.31
N GLU A 279 29.18 -15.97 10.82
CA GLU A 279 29.37 -17.39 10.59
C GLU A 279 29.59 -18.12 11.93
N GLU A 280 28.56 -18.76 12.48
CA GLU A 280 28.78 -19.79 13.50
C GLU A 280 29.41 -21.03 12.82
N GLY A 281 30.73 -21.17 12.90
CA GLY A 281 31.38 -22.42 12.47
C GLY A 281 32.88 -22.44 12.18
N GLY A 282 33.67 -21.43 12.54
CA GLY A 282 35.14 -21.49 12.45
C GLY A 282 35.78 -21.90 13.76
N ALA A 283 35.80 -23.20 14.07
CA ALA A 283 36.65 -23.73 15.13
C ALA A 283 38.14 -23.51 14.81
N SER A 284 38.87 -22.83 15.71
CA SER A 284 40.25 -23.13 16.11
C SER A 284 40.67 -22.23 17.27
#